data_AF-A0A6V7IPZ9-F1
#
_entry.id   AF-A0A6V7IPZ9-F1
#
_cell.length_a   1.000
_cell.length_b   1.000
_cell.length_c   1.000
_cell.angle_alpha   90.00
_cell.angle_beta   90.00
_cell.angle_gamma   90.00
#
_symmetry.space_group_name_H-M   'P 1'
#
loop_
_entity.id
_entity.type
_entity.pdbx_description
1 polymer ?
#
loop_
_entity_poly.entity_id
_entity_poly.type
_entity_poly.pdbx_seq_one_letter_code
_entity_poly.pdbx_strand_id
1 'polypeptide(L)' 'FFAIKTWFLEHQLFKYGPNADNELSQIGHYTQMVWAPTHRVGCGWAKCNGTRGPQGRPYFSYVCNYCPA' A
#
# COMPACT_ATOMS: atom_id res chain seq x y z
N PHE A 1 10.76 -5.43 -3.68
CA PHE A 1 11.46 -4.32 -3.01
C PHE A 1 10.81 -2.96 -3.30
N PHE A 2 10.61 -2.59 -4.57
CA PHE A 2 10.02 -1.29 -4.96
C PHE A 2 8.63 -1.02 -4.35
N ALA A 3 7.67 -1.94 -4.50
CA ALA A 3 6.28 -1.74 -4.06
C ALA A 3 6.13 -1.38 -2.57
N ILE A 4 6.79 -2.13 -1.67
CA ILE A 4 6.74 -1.88 -0.22
C ILE A 4 7.32 -0.50 0.14
N LYS A 5 8.42 -0.10 -0.53
CA LYS A 5 9.00 1.23 -0.31
C LYS A 5 8.06 2.34 -0.78
N THR A 6 7.38 2.16 -1.91
CA THR A 6 6.40 3.12 -2.42
C THR A 6 5.25 3.32 -1.44
N TRP A 7 4.70 2.25 -0.87
CA TRP A 7 3.69 2.33 0.18
C TRP A 7 4.19 3.03 1.44
N PHE A 8 5.43 2.77 1.85
CA PHE A 8 6.02 3.43 3.03
C PHE A 8 6.21 4.94 2.85
N LEU A 9 6.50 5.42 1.64
CA LEU A 9 6.76 6.85 1.37
C LEU A 9 5.57 7.76 1.70
N GLU A 10 4.36 7.22 1.80
CA GLU A 10 3.18 7.98 2.23
C GLU A 10 3.34 8.55 3.67
N HIS A 11 4.28 8.02 4.47
CA HIS A 11 4.63 8.62 5.76
C HIS A 11 5.00 10.11 5.67
N GLN A 12 5.44 10.57 4.49
CA GLN A 12 5.84 11.96 4.25
C GLN A 12 4.63 12.90 4.23
N LEU A 13 3.45 12.36 3.93
CA LEU A 13 2.18 13.09 3.89
C LEU A 13 1.38 12.92 5.20
N PHE A 14 1.71 11.91 6.00
CA PHE A 14 1.00 11.57 7.23
C PHE A 14 1.32 12.51 8.39
N LYS A 15 0.28 12.90 9.14
CA LYS A 15 0.40 13.57 10.44
C LYS A 15 -0.20 12.69 11.55
N TYR A 16 0.51 12.51 12.65
CA TYR A 16 0.00 11.76 13.80
C TYR A 16 -0.81 12.66 14.75
N GLY A 17 -1.88 12.14 15.33
CA GLY A 17 -2.63 12.78 16.40
C GLY A 17 -4.08 13.12 16.08
N PRO A 18 -4.86 13.59 17.07
CA PRO A 18 -6.32 13.74 16.98
C PRO A 18 -6.78 14.85 16.03
N ASN A 19 -5.92 15.84 15.74
CA ASN A 19 -6.22 16.97 14.85
C ASN A 19 -5.56 16.81 13.48
N ALA A 20 -5.12 15.60 13.14
CA ALA A 20 -4.52 15.33 11.85
C ALA A 20 -5.59 15.28 10.76
N ASP A 21 -5.45 16.15 9.77
CA ASP A 21 -6.26 16.14 8.55
C ASP A 21 -5.60 15.22 7.52
N ASN A 22 -5.82 13.90 7.67
CA ASN A 22 -5.24 12.88 6.81
C ASN A 22 -6.30 12.34 5.84
N GLU A 23 -5.96 12.29 4.55
CA GLU A 23 -6.79 11.63 3.54
C GLU A 23 -6.35 10.17 3.34
N LEU A 24 -7.23 9.21 3.63
CA LEU A 24 -6.94 7.77 3.50
C LEU A 24 -6.46 7.35 2.11
N SER A 25 -6.89 8.04 1.05
CA SER A 25 -6.45 7.82 -0.32
C SER A 25 -4.96 8.11 -0.53
N GLN A 26 -4.34 8.93 0.33
CA GLN A 26 -2.94 9.33 0.24
C GLN A 26 -2.02 8.61 1.21
N ILE A 27 -2.56 8.10 2.33
CA ILE A 27 -1.80 7.57 3.48
C ILE A 27 -2.22 6.16 3.93
N GLY A 28 -3.19 5.56 3.25
CA GLY A 28 -3.78 4.29 3.62
C GLY A 28 -2.79 3.12 3.61
N HIS A 29 -1.84 3.10 2.67
CA HIS A 29 -0.87 2.02 2.62
C HIS A 29 0.14 2.14 3.76
N TYR A 30 0.68 3.34 4.02
CA TYR A 30 1.60 3.55 5.13
C TYR A 30 0.94 3.21 6.47
N THR A 31 -0.28 3.70 6.71
CA THR A 31 -0.99 3.46 7.98
C THR A 31 -1.27 1.98 8.22
N GLN A 32 -1.62 1.21 7.19
CA GLN A 32 -1.75 -0.25 7.31
C GLN A 32 -0.40 -0.92 7.64
N MET A 33 0.71 -0.47 7.05
CA MET A 33 2.04 -1.03 7.31
C MET A 33 2.50 -0.86 8.76
N VAL A 34 2.06 0.20 9.43
CA VAL A 34 2.40 0.51 10.83
C VAL A 34 1.25 0.27 11.80
N TRP A 35 0.23 -0.47 11.38
CA TRP A 35 -0.96 -0.73 12.19
C TRP A 35 -0.65 -1.69 13.33
N ALA A 36 -0.70 -1.19 14.58
CA ALA A 36 -0.26 -1.94 15.76
C ALA A 36 -0.96 -3.30 15.97
N PRO A 37 -2.28 -3.46 15.71
CA PRO A 37 -2.95 -4.76 15.84
C PRO A 37 -2.52 -5.80 14.79
N THR A 38 -2.07 -5.36 13.62
CA THR A 38 -1.69 -6.24 12.52
C THR A 38 -0.40 -6.98 12.86
N HIS A 39 -0.46 -8.31 12.84
CA HIS A 39 0.69 -9.16 13.19
C HIS A 39 0.91 -10.31 12.19
N ARG A 40 0.15 -10.34 11.10
CA ARG A 40 0.33 -11.28 9.99
C ARG A 40 0.24 -10.53 8.68
N VAL A 41 1.11 -10.91 7.74
CA VAL A 41 1.11 -10.37 6.37
C VAL A 41 1.32 -11.52 5.40
N GLY A 42 0.56 -11.52 4.31
CA GLY A 42 0.73 -12.44 3.18
C GLY A 42 0.76 -11.66 1.89
N CYS A 43 1.80 -11.84 1.08
CA CYS A 43 2.00 -11.10 -0.16
C CYS A 43 2.07 -12.03 -1.37
N GLY A 44 1.61 -11.53 -2.52
CA GLY A 44 1.70 -12.18 -3.81
C GLY A 44 1.97 -11.17 -4.92
N TRP A 45 2.42 -11.67 -6.06
CA TRP A 45 2.61 -10.86 -7.24
C TRP A 45 2.25 -11.64 -8.50
N ALA A 46 1.84 -10.92 -9.54
CA ALA A 46 1.50 -11.50 -10.84
C ALA A 46 2.00 -10.62 -11.98
N LYS A 47 2.47 -11.24 -13.06
CA LYS A 47 2.71 -10.54 -14.33
C LYS A 47 1.39 -10.42 -15.09
N CYS A 48 0.99 -9.21 -15.42
CA CYS A 48 -0.24 -8.89 -16.13
C CYS A 48 0.09 -8.40 -17.53
N ASN A 49 -0.66 -8.85 -18.54
CA ASN A 49 -0.39 -8.51 -19.95
C ASN A 49 -0.77 -7.08 -20.35
N GLY A 50 -1.41 -6.32 -19.46
CA GLY A 50 -1.66 -4.90 -19.68
C GLY A 50 -2.93 -4.53 -20.43
N THR A 51 -3.69 -5.48 -20.99
CA THR A 51 -4.93 -5.22 -21.75
C THR A 51 -6.00 -4.44 -20.96
N ARG A 52 -5.96 -4.47 -19.62
CA ARG A 52 -6.76 -3.62 -18.72
C ARG A 52 -5.89 -2.86 -17.70
N GLY A 53 -4.59 -2.79 -17.97
CA GLY A 53 -3.58 -2.26 -17.07
C GLY A 53 -3.18 -0.83 -17.38
N PRO A 54 -2.26 -0.26 -16.58
CA PRO A 54 -1.71 1.06 -16.82
C PRO A 54 -1.19 1.17 -18.26
N GLN A 55 -1.74 2.12 -19.02
CA GLN A 55 -1.28 2.47 -20.37
C GLN A 55 -1.33 1.32 -21.40
N GLY A 56 -2.09 0.25 -21.15
CA GLY A 56 -2.17 -0.88 -22.08
C GLY A 56 -0.91 -1.76 -22.12
N ARG A 57 0.02 -1.62 -21.17
CA ARG A 57 1.34 -2.26 -21.20
C ARG A 57 1.48 -3.37 -20.16
N PRO A 58 2.30 -4.41 -20.41
CA PRO A 58 2.59 -5.41 -19.39
C PRO A 58 3.16 -4.79 -18.12
N TYR A 59 2.69 -5.26 -16.96
CA TYR A 59 3.11 -4.76 -15.65
C TYR A 59 3.12 -5.89 -14.62
N PHE A 60 3.72 -5.64 -13.46
CA PHE A 60 3.65 -6.54 -12.32
C PHE A 60 2.70 -5.95 -11.28
N SER A 61 1.66 -6.70 -10.91
CA SER A 61 0.78 -6.36 -9.80
C SER A 61 1.35 -6.98 -8.53
N TYR A 62 1.42 -6.18 -7.45
CA TYR A 62 1.88 -6.59 -6.12
C TYR A 62 0.75 -6.35 -5.13
N VAL A 63 0.40 -7.37 -4.35
CA VAL A 63 -0.68 -7.30 -3.36
C VAL A 63 -0.18 -7.90 -2.05
N CYS A 64 -0.45 -7.23 -0.94
CA CYS A 64 -0.23 -7.74 0.41
C CYS A 64 -1.50 -7.61 1.23
N ASN A 65 -1.93 -8.70 1.85
CA ASN A 65 -3.04 -8.74 2.78
C ASN A 65 -2.51 -8.77 4.21
N TYR A 66 -3.16 -8.02 5.09
CA TYR A 66 -2.78 -7.84 6.49
C TYR A 66 -3.86 -8.45 7.40
N CYS A 67 -3.46 -9.05 8.52
CA CYS A 67 -4.39 -9.64 9.48
C CYS A 67 -3.95 -9.41 10.94
N PRO A 68 -4.87 -8.97 11.82
CA PRO A 68 -6.13 -8.29 11.51
C PRO A 68 -5.93 -7.08 10.60
N ALA A 69 -7.01 -6.66 9.96
CA ALA A 69 -7.06 -5.43 9.19
C ALA A 69 -6.90 -4.22 10.12
#